data_AF-A0A7Z1S0T3-F1
#
_entry.id   AF-A0A7Z1S0T3-F1
#
_cell.length_a   1.000
_cell.length_b   1.000
_cell.length_c   1.000
_cell.angle_alpha   90.00
_cell.angle_beta   90.00
_cell.angle_gamma   90.00
#
_symmetry.space_group_name_H-M   'P 1'
#
loop_
_entity.id
_entity.type
_entity.pdbx_description
1 polymer ?
#
loop_
_entity_poly.entity_id
_entity_poly.type
_entity_poly.pdbx_seq_one_letter_code
_entity_poly.pdbx_strand_id
1 'polypeptide(L)' 'MEEVIVAYFRALSAFFRYMFQSLVIEFIGYGSGWIVCKAFTLGRFPSLIPTEKERIRISYIGAISIVLFLLVIGVFNSL' A
#
# COMPACT_ATOMS: atom_id res chain seq x y z
N MET A 1 2.63 37.91 11.56
CA MET A 1 2.88 36.88 12.60
C MET A 1 1.85 35.76 12.49
N GLU A 2 0.55 36.05 12.49
CA GLU A 2 -0.51 35.03 12.33
C GLU A 2 -0.43 34.25 11.02
N GLU A 3 -0.20 34.91 9.88
CA GLU A 3 -0.09 34.23 8.57
C GLU A 3 1.04 33.19 8.51
N VAL A 4 2.17 33.47 9.17
CA VAL A 4 3.31 32.55 9.25
C VAL A 4 2.96 31.33 10.10
N ILE A 5 2.24 31.54 11.21
CA ILE A 5 1.75 30.48 12.09
C ILE A 5 0.74 29.60 11.33
N VAL A 6 -0.21 30.20 10.61
CA VAL A 6 -1.19 29.47 9.79
C VAL A 6 -0.51 28.67 8.68
N ALA A 7 0.47 29.25 8.00
CA ALA A 7 1.25 28.55 6.99
C ALA A 7 2.01 27.35 7.57
N TYR A 8 2.58 27.49 8.76
CA TYR A 8 3.26 26.41 9.46
C TYR A 8 2.30 25.27 9.83
N PHE A 9 1.13 25.57 10.39
CA PHE A 9 0.11 24.54 10.68
C PHE A 9 -0.42 23.85 9.43
N ARG A 10 -0.56 24.57 8.31
CA ARG A 10 -0.94 23.98 7.03
C ARG A 10 0.15 23.04 6.51
N ALA A 11 1.42 23.41 6.62
CA ALA A 11 2.54 22.53 6.23
C ALA A 11 2.61 21.29 7.13
N LEU A 12 2.46 21.47 8.45
CA LEU A 12 2.48 20.38 9.42
C LEU A 12 1.33 19.39 9.20
N SER A 13 0.12 19.89 8.97
CA SER A 13 -1.04 19.03 8.68
C SER A 13 -0.87 18.27 7.35
N ALA A 14 -0.32 18.91 6.32
CA ALA A 14 0.00 18.24 5.06
C ALA A 14 1.05 17.13 5.25
N PHE A 15 2.07 17.37 6.09
CA PHE A 15 3.07 16.36 6.43
C PHE A 15 2.46 15.14 7.14
N PHE A 16 1.62 15.36 8.16
CA PHE A 16 0.92 14.25 8.83
C PHE A 16 0.01 13.47 7.88
N ARG A 17 -0.70 14.17 7.00
CA ARG A 17 -1.56 13.53 5.99
C ARG A 17 -0.73 12.67 5.03
N TYR A 18 0.41 13.18 4.57
CA TYR A 18 1.33 12.42 3.72
C TYR A 18 1.86 11.18 4.45
N MET A 19 2.35 11.32 5.68
CA MET A 19 2.83 10.20 6.50
C MET A 19 1.75 9.13 6.68
N PHE A 20 0.53 9.55 7.01
CA PHE A 20 -0.60 8.63 7.18
C PHE A 20 -0.95 7.93 5.86
N GLN A 21 -1.03 8.67 4.75
CA GLN A 21 -1.29 8.08 3.43
C GLN A 21 -0.20 7.08 3.03
N SER A 22 1.07 7.40 3.25
CA SER A 22 2.19 6.50 2.96
C SER A 22 2.09 5.21 3.77
N LEU A 23 1.81 5.31 5.08
CA LEU A 23 1.61 4.14 5.94
C LEU A 23 0.44 3.28 5.48
N VAL A 24 -0.68 3.89 5.13
CA VAL A 24 -1.87 3.18 4.64
C VAL A 24 -1.58 2.47 3.31
N ILE A 25 -0.91 3.15 2.37
CA ILE A 25 -0.54 2.56 1.08
C ILE A 25 0.42 1.38 1.28
N GLU A 26 1.43 1.54 2.13
CA GLU A 26 2.38 0.46 2.42
C GLU A 26 1.67 -0.72 3.09
N PHE A 27 0.78 -0.46 4.07
CA PHE A 27 0.02 -1.49 4.76
C PHE A 27 -0.89 -2.27 3.80
N ILE A 28 -1.62 -1.58 2.92
CA ILE A 28 -2.52 -2.22 1.95
C ILE A 28 -1.71 -2.97 0.89
N GLY A 29 -0.66 -2.37 0.33
CA GLY A 29 0.17 -2.98 -0.69
C GLY A 29 0.90 -4.22 -0.16
N TYR A 30 1.54 -4.11 0.99
CA TYR A 30 2.21 -5.25 1.61
C TYR A 30 1.22 -6.32 2.08
N GLY A 31 0.13 -5.93 2.73
CA GLY A 31 -0.89 -6.84 3.24
C GLY A 31 -1.58 -7.63 2.13
N SER A 32 -2.00 -6.96 1.06
CA SER A 32 -2.57 -7.63 -0.12
C SER A 32 -1.57 -8.60 -0.75
N GLY A 33 -0.32 -8.17 -0.95
CA GLY A 33 0.74 -9.02 -1.48
C GLY A 33 1.01 -10.24 -0.61
N TRP A 34 0.97 -10.08 0.71
CA TRP A 34 1.15 -11.17 1.66
C TRP A 34 0.03 -12.22 1.52
N ILE A 35 -1.23 -11.77 1.47
CA ILE A 35 -2.40 -12.63 1.30
C ILE A 35 -2.30 -13.40 -0.02
N VAL A 36 -2.00 -12.70 -1.12
CA VAL A 36 -1.84 -13.29 -2.46
C VAL A 36 -0.73 -14.35 -2.43
N CYS A 37 0.45 -14.00 -1.93
CA CYS A 37 1.57 -14.93 -1.79
C CYS A 37 1.20 -16.18 -0.96
N LYS A 38 0.54 -16.00 0.18
CA LYS A 38 0.08 -17.12 1.03
C LYS A 38 -0.93 -17.99 0.31
N ALA A 39 -1.89 -17.40 -0.41
CA ALA A 39 -2.90 -18.14 -1.15
C ALA A 39 -2.28 -18.98 -2.27
N PHE A 40 -1.42 -18.38 -3.10
CA PHE A 40 -0.81 -19.05 -4.25
C PHE A 40 0.25 -20.09 -3.87
N THR A 41 0.95 -19.91 -2.75
CA THR A 41 2.00 -20.84 -2.31
C THR A 41 1.52 -21.86 -1.29
N LEU A 42 0.20 -22.00 -1.09
CA LEU A 42 -0.40 -22.87 -0.07
C LEU A 42 0.21 -22.64 1.33
N GLY A 43 0.51 -21.38 1.63
CA GLY A 43 1.03 -20.92 2.89
C GLY A 43 2.54 -21.09 3.11
N ARG A 44 3.31 -21.52 2.10
CA ARG A 44 4.77 -21.69 2.18
C ARG A 44 5.55 -20.38 2.12
N PHE A 45 5.03 -19.37 1.45
CA PHE A 45 5.64 -18.04 1.32
C PHE A 45 4.58 -16.97 1.63
N PRO A 46 4.92 -15.85 2.27
CA PRO A 46 6.26 -15.49 2.79
C PRO A 46 6.58 -16.10 4.16
N SER A 47 7.86 -16.10 4.52
CA SER A 47 8.37 -16.53 5.83
C SER A 47 7.83 -15.63 6.95
N LEU A 48 7.82 -16.14 8.20
CA LEU A 48 7.30 -15.38 9.35
C LEU A 48 8.03 -14.05 9.58
N ILE A 49 9.32 -14.00 9.23
CA ILE A 49 10.19 -12.82 9.33
C ILE A 49 10.84 -12.65 7.96
N PRO A 50 10.19 -11.93 7.02
CA PRO A 50 10.74 -11.71 5.69
C PRO A 50 11.92 -10.74 5.76
N THR A 51 12.89 -10.96 4.91
CA THR A 51 13.97 -9.99 4.65
C THR A 51 13.41 -8.72 3.99
N GLU A 52 14.12 -7.61 4.08
CA GLU A 52 13.71 -6.35 3.45
C GLU A 52 13.48 -6.49 1.93
N LYS A 53 14.33 -7.30 1.26
CA LYS A 53 14.20 -7.63 -0.16
C LYS A 53 12.93 -8.42 -0.46
N GLU A 54 12.54 -9.36 0.40
CA GLU A 54 11.27 -10.08 0.28
C GLU A 54 10.09 -9.17 0.53
N ARG A 55 10.18 -8.29 1.53
CA ARG A 55 9.16 -7.30 1.87
C ARG A 55 8.81 -6.43 0.65
N ILE A 56 9.83 -5.92 -0.03
CA ILE A 56 9.66 -5.14 -1.26
C ILE A 56 8.97 -5.95 -2.36
N ARG A 57 9.39 -7.21 -2.58
CA ARG A 57 8.75 -8.08 -3.58
C ARG A 57 7.29 -8.36 -3.26
N ILE A 58 6.97 -8.65 -1.99
CA ILE A 58 5.60 -8.89 -1.54
C ILE A 58 4.75 -7.64 -1.81
N SER A 59 5.24 -6.45 -1.45
CA SER A 59 4.53 -5.19 -1.73
C SER A 59 4.28 -4.96 -3.23
N TYR A 60 5.24 -5.28 -4.11
CA TYR A 60 5.03 -5.20 -5.57
C TYR A 60 3.97 -6.18 -6.05
N ILE A 61 3.98 -7.43 -5.55
CA ILE A 61 2.94 -8.42 -5.87
C ILE A 61 1.57 -7.91 -5.44
N GLY A 62 1.48 -7.31 -4.25
CA GLY A 62 0.25 -6.69 -3.76
C GLY A 62 -0.23 -5.55 -4.66
N ALA A 63 0.65 -4.62 -5.02
CA ALA A 63 0.32 -3.52 -5.93
C ALA A 63 -0.19 -4.04 -7.29
N ILE A 64 0.50 -5.01 -7.90
CA ILE A 64 0.06 -5.62 -9.17
C ILE A 64 -1.29 -6.31 -9.01
N SER A 65 -1.50 -7.04 -7.91
CA SER A 65 -2.78 -7.72 -7.65
C SER A 65 -3.95 -6.76 -7.53
N ILE A 66 -3.74 -5.61 -6.87
CA ILE A 66 -4.75 -4.55 -6.74
C ILE A 66 -5.06 -3.96 -8.11
N VAL A 67 -4.03 -3.64 -8.91
CA VAL A 67 -4.23 -3.10 -10.27
C VAL A 67 -4.99 -4.09 -11.15
N LEU A 68 -4.62 -5.38 -11.15
CA LEU A 68 -5.33 -6.40 -11.91
C LEU A 68 -6.79 -6.53 -11.46
N PHE A 69 -7.05 -6.49 -10.15
CA PHE A 69 -8.40 -6.55 -9.63
C PHE A 69 -9.25 -5.34 -10.04
N LEU A 70 -8.68 -4.14 -9.99
CA LEU A 70 -9.34 -2.92 -10.45
C LEU A 70 -9.60 -2.95 -11.96
N LEU A 71 -8.67 -3.49 -12.76
CA LEU A 71 -8.88 -3.69 -14.20
C LEU A 71 -10.04 -4.63 -14.47
N VAL A 72 -10.12 -5.75 -13.75
CA VAL A 72 -11.23 -6.70 -13.86
C VAL A 72 -12.56 -6.02 -13.54
N ILE A 73 -12.65 -5.27 -12.43
CA ILE A 73 -13.86 -4.49 -12.09
C ILE A 73 -14.19 -3.49 -13.20
N GLY A 74 -13.20 -2.78 -13.72
CA GLY A 74 -13.38 -1.81 -14.80
C GLY A 74 -13.92 -2.44 -16.09
N VAL A 75 -13.44 -3.63 -16.45
CA VAL A 75 -13.94 -4.40 -17.60
C VAL A 75 -15.36 -4.89 -17.37
N PHE A 76 -15.70 -5.38 -16.17
CA PHE A 76 -17.06 -5.84 -15.88
C PHE A 76 -18.07 -4.70 -15.79
N ASN A 77 -17.67 -3.52 -15.34
CA ASN A 77 -18.55 -2.35 -15.28
C ASN A 77 -18.73 -1.65 -16.64
N SER A 78 -17.90 -1.96 -17.63
CA SER A 78 -18.01 -1.40 -19.00
C SER A 78 -18.76 -2.31 -19.97
N LEU A 79 -19.08 -3.54 -19.56
CA LEU A 79 -19.94 -4.52 -20.25
C LEU A 79 -21.42 -4.27 -19.93
#